data_AF-A0A7I0JR44-F1
#
_entry.id   AF-A0A7I0JR44-F1
#
_cell.length_a   1.000
_cell.length_b   1.000
_cell.length_c   1.000
_cell.angle_alpha   90.00
_cell.angle_beta   90.00
_cell.angle_gamma   90.00
#
_symmetry.space_group_name_H-M   'P 1'
#
loop_
_entity.id
_entity.type
_entity.pdbx_description
1 polymer ?
#
loop_
_entity_poly.entity_id
_entity_poly.type
_entity_poly.pdbx_seq_one_letter_code
_entity_poly.pdbx_strand_id
1 'polypeptide(L)' 'MKSLRVVVRHHGGPEVLEIVEEDAPHPASGELRVQTIVAGVSFAELLMREGIHPEKTTLPFTPGWDIVGIVDEAGEGAS' A
#
# COMPACT_ATOMS: atom_id res chain seq x y z
N MET A 1 -9.28 -12.51 -6.96
CA MET A 1 -7.89 -12.95 -6.75
C MET A 1 -7.49 -12.60 -5.33
N LYS A 2 -6.70 -13.41 -4.63
CA LYS A 2 -6.17 -13.02 -3.31
C LYS A 2 -5.01 -12.04 -3.48
N SER A 3 -4.95 -11.03 -2.61
CA SER A 3 -3.91 -10.02 -2.56
C SER A 3 -3.27 -10.03 -1.17
N LEU A 4 -1.96 -9.80 -1.13
CA LEU A 4 -1.22 -9.62 0.11
C LEU A 4 -0.92 -8.14 0.30
N ARG A 5 -1.18 -7.61 1.49
CA ARG A 5 -0.94 -6.21 1.84
C ARG A 5 -0.16 -6.11 3.14
N VAL A 6 0.85 -5.25 3.17
CA VAL A 6 1.54 -4.87 4.41
C VAL A 6 0.72 -3.80 5.13
N VAL A 7 0.51 -3.96 6.43
CA VAL A 7 -0.25 -3.01 7.26
C VAL A 7 0.51 -2.70 8.53
N VAL A 8 0.58 -1.41 8.87
CA VAL A 8 1.10 -0.90 10.15
C VAL A 8 -0.09 -0.44 10.99
N ARG A 9 -0.34 -1.11 12.13
CA ARG A 9 -1.43 -0.78 13.07
C ARG A 9 -0.99 0.05 14.27
N HIS A 10 0.28 -0.06 14.63
CA HIS A 10 0.91 0.64 15.74
C HIS A 10 2.32 1.08 15.33
N HIS A 11 2.81 2.16 15.91
CA HIS A 11 4.19 2.59 15.68
C HIS A 11 5.19 1.66 16.38
N GLY A 12 6.34 1.45 15.76
CA GLY A 12 7.41 0.62 16.32
C GLY A 12 8.49 0.30 15.29
N GLY A 13 9.37 -0.64 15.61
CA GLY A 13 10.39 -1.18 14.73
C GLY A 13 9.79 -2.05 13.60
N PRO A 14 10.60 -2.74 12.79
CA PRO A 14 10.10 -3.58 11.69
C PRO A 14 9.10 -4.67 12.12
N GLU A 15 9.10 -5.05 13.40
CA GLU A 15 8.21 -6.05 13.99
C GLU A 15 6.72 -5.68 13.94
N VAL A 16 6.38 -4.41 13.69
CA VAL A 16 4.97 -3.97 13.56
C VAL A 16 4.39 -4.18 12.16
N LEU A 17 5.21 -4.65 11.21
CA LEU A 17 4.76 -4.92 9.84
C LEU A 17 3.98 -6.23 9.80
N GLU A 18 2.69 -6.12 9.52
CA GLU A 18 1.80 -7.28 9.40
C GLU A 18 1.44 -7.51 7.93
N ILE A 19 1.43 -8.78 7.50
CA ILE A 19 0.89 -9.15 6.19
C ILE A 19 -0.56 -9.58 6.37
N VAL A 20 -1.46 -8.94 5.64
CA VAL A 20 -2.88 -9.28 5.56
C VAL A 20 -3.16 -9.87 4.19
N GLU A 21 -3.86 -11.00 4.15
CA GLU A 21 -4.41 -11.56 2.92
C GLU A 21 -5.88 -11.15 2.80
N GLU A 22 -6.23 -10.54 1.66
CA GLU A 22 -7.58 -10.07 1.37
C GLU A 22 -7.96 -10.33 -0.09
N ASP A 23 -9.21 -10.12 -0.45
CA ASP A 23 -9.61 -10.14 -1.85
C ASP A 23 -9.11 -8.88 -2.55
N ALA A 24 -8.56 -9.03 -3.75
CA ALA A 24 -8.12 -7.91 -4.57
C ALA A 24 -9.32 -6.97 -4.85
N PRO A 25 -9.14 -5.65 -4.66
CA PRO A 25 -10.23 -4.70 -4.89
C PRO A 25 -10.59 -4.65 -6.37
N HIS A 26 -11.80 -4.21 -6.69
CA HIS A 26 -12.20 -3.86 -8.05
C HIS A 26 -12.08 -2.34 -8.23
N PRO A 27 -11.48 -1.85 -9.33
CA PRO A 27 -11.34 -0.41 -9.57
C PRO A 27 -12.70 0.24 -9.80
N ALA A 28 -12.91 1.43 -9.23
CA ALA A 28 -14.07 2.26 -9.54
C ALA A 28 -13.93 2.93 -10.92
N SER A 29 -14.96 3.67 -11.35
CA SER A 29 -14.86 4.45 -12.61
C SER A 29 -13.70 5.44 -12.55
N GLY A 30 -12.90 5.46 -13.62
CA GLY A 30 -11.67 6.26 -13.72
C GLY A 30 -10.46 5.68 -12.99
N GLU A 31 -10.56 4.51 -12.35
CA GLU A 31 -9.43 3.87 -11.68
C GLU A 31 -8.86 2.69 -12.48
N LEU A 32 -7.57 2.43 -12.29
CA LEU A 32 -6.89 1.23 -12.75
C LEU A 32 -6.47 0.40 -11.54
N ARG A 33 -6.65 -0.92 -11.61
CA ARG A 33 -6.00 -1.84 -10.68
C ARG A 33 -4.64 -2.23 -11.24
N VAL A 34 -3.64 -2.12 -10.39
CA VAL A 34 -2.27 -2.52 -10.71
C VAL A 34 -1.90 -3.73 -9.85
N GLN A 35 -1.58 -4.84 -10.50
CA GLN A 35 -0.88 -5.95 -9.87
C GLN A 35 0.57 -5.55 -9.65
N THR A 36 0.90 -5.14 -8.44
CA THR A 36 2.26 -4.75 -8.04
C THR A 36 3.23 -5.92 -8.19
N ILE A 37 4.34 -5.69 -8.92
CA ILE A 37 5.46 -6.63 -9.06
C ILE A 37 6.58 -6.23 -8.10
N VAL A 38 6.87 -4.93 -8.03
CA VAL A 38 7.86 -4.35 -7.12
C VAL A 38 7.31 -3.07 -6.48
N ALA A 39 7.66 -2.85 -5.22
CA ALA A 39 7.38 -1.62 -4.49
C ALA A 39 8.70 -1.03 -3.99
N GLY A 40 8.85 0.28 -4.16
CA GLY A 40 9.96 1.03 -3.58
C GLY A 40 9.82 1.14 -2.06
N VAL A 41 10.94 1.27 -1.37
CA VAL A 41 10.97 1.60 0.07
C VAL A 41 11.75 2.89 0.22
N SER A 42 11.08 3.91 0.73
CA SER A 42 11.64 5.22 1.02
C SER A 42 11.98 5.38 2.50
N PHE A 43 12.86 6.33 2.80
CA PHE A 43 13.19 6.67 4.18
C PHE A 43 11.99 7.28 4.93
N ALA A 44 11.12 8.02 4.25
CA ALA A 44 9.94 8.62 4.84
C ALA A 44 9.02 7.57 5.47
N GLU A 45 8.82 6.43 4.80
CA GLU A 45 7.97 5.34 5.29
C GLU A 45 8.53 4.65 6.54
N LEU A 46 9.85 4.61 6.70
CA LEU A 46 10.49 4.16 7.94
C LEU A 46 10.13 5.11 9.10
N LEU A 47 10.24 6.42 8.88
CA LEU A 47 9.87 7.43 9.87
C LEU A 47 8.36 7.39 10.19
N MET A 48 7.50 7.11 9.20
CA MET A 48 6.06 6.97 9.39
C MET A 48 5.73 5.74 10.23
N ARG A 49 6.35 4.59 9.92
CA ARG A 49 6.22 3.35 10.71
C ARG A 49 6.66 3.57 12.15
N GLU A 50 7.75 4.29 12.36
CA GLU A 50 8.28 4.60 13.70
C GLU A 50 7.48 5.70 14.43
N GLY A 51 6.59 6.42 13.73
CA GLY A 51 5.76 7.48 14.30
C GLY A 51 6.49 8.80 14.53
N ILE A 52 7.63 9.00 13.87
CA ILE A 52 8.48 10.20 14.01
C ILE A 52 8.51 11.07 12.75
N HIS A 53 7.77 10.68 11.70
CA HIS A 53 7.63 11.50 10.50
C HIS A 53 6.93 12.85 10.83
N PRO A 54 7.39 13.99 10.29
CA PRO A 54 6.81 15.31 10.59
C PRO A 54 5.33 15.41 10.21
N GLU A 55 4.94 14.78 9.10
CA GLU A 55 3.53 14.63 8.72
C GLU A 55 2.94 13.44 9.45
N LYS A 56 1.78 13.67 10.09
CA LYS A 56 1.07 12.62 10.84
C LYS A 56 0.39 11.65 9.89
N THR A 57 0.82 10.40 9.92
CA THR A 57 0.13 9.29 9.26
C THR A 57 -0.98 8.76 10.14
N THR A 58 -2.19 8.60 9.59
CA THR A 58 -3.30 7.95 10.29
C THR A 58 -3.09 6.44 10.28
N LEU A 59 -3.11 5.81 11.46
CA LEU A 59 -3.11 4.35 11.59
C LEU A 59 -4.54 3.81 11.43
N PRO A 60 -4.73 2.61 10.82
CA PRO A 60 -3.71 1.81 10.16
C PRO A 60 -3.35 2.34 8.77
N PHE A 61 -2.12 2.14 8.32
CA PHE A 61 -1.72 2.48 6.95
C PHE A 61 -0.93 1.36 6.27
N THR A 62 -0.83 1.45 4.94
CA THR A 62 -0.01 0.59 4.08
C THR A 62 1.15 1.43 3.54
N PRO A 63 2.42 1.07 3.81
CA PRO A 63 3.55 1.68 3.12
C PRO A 63 3.59 1.23 1.65
N GLY A 64 4.22 2.02 0.80
CA GLY A 64 4.39 1.79 -0.63
C GLY A 64 3.90 2.98 -1.45
N TRP A 65 4.71 4.04 -1.55
CA TRP A 65 4.39 5.21 -2.39
C TRP A 65 4.69 5.03 -3.88
N ASP A 66 5.68 4.20 -4.20
CA ASP A 66 6.11 3.95 -5.57
C ASP A 66 6.02 2.47 -5.89
N ILE A 67 5.39 2.14 -7.02
CA ILE A 67 5.23 0.76 -7.48
C ILE A 67 5.55 0.62 -8.97
N VAL A 68 5.97 -0.57 -9.39
CA VAL A 68 5.92 -1.01 -10.78
C VAL A 68 5.12 -2.30 -10.84
N GLY A 69 4.19 -2.37 -11.78
CA GLY A 69 3.28 -3.49 -11.90
C GLY A 69 2.57 -3.53 -13.25
N ILE A 70 1.61 -4.44 -13.36
CA ILE A 70 0.79 -4.63 -14.55
C ILE A 70 -0.62 -4.14 -14.25
N VAL A 71 -1.19 -3.33 -15.14
CA VAL A 71 -2.62 -3.01 -15.10
C VAL A 71 -3.40 -4.29 -15.46
N ASP A 72 -4.14 -4.83 -14.49
CA ASP A 72 -4.85 -6.10 -14.65
C ASP A 72 -6.38 -5.94 -14.68
N GLU A 73 -6.89 -4.77 -14.31
CA GLU A 73 -8.29 -4.39 -14.42
C GLU A 73 -8.44 -2.88 -14.58
N ALA A 74 -9.41 -2.44 -15.37
CA ALA A 74 -9.71 -1.02 -15.60
C ALA A 74 -11.19 -0.76 -15.32
N GLY A 75 -11.47 0.24 -14.50
CA GLY A 75 -12.83 0.71 -14.28
C GLY A 75 -13.36 1.48 -15.49
N GLU A 76 -14.68 1.69 -15.53
CA GLU A 76 -15.32 2.41 -16.63
C GLU A 76 -14.68 3.79 -16.85
N GLY A 77 -14.27 4.06 -18.10
CA GLY A 77 -13.68 5.35 -18.50
C GLY A 77 -12.21 5.53 -18.13
N ALA A 78 -11.54 4.54 -17.54
CA ALA A 78 -10.10 4.60 -17.32
C ALA A 78 -9.32 4.41 -18.64
N SER A 79 -8.23 5.17 -18.82
CA SER A 79 -7.38 5.18 -20.03
C SER A 79 -5.91 5.27 -19.70
#